data_AF-A0A1J3F9A3-F1
#
_entry.id   AF-A0A1J3F9A3-F1
#
_cell.length_a   1.000
_cell.length_b   1.000
_cell.length_c   1.000
_cell.angle_alpha   90.00
_cell.angle_beta   90.00
_cell.angle_gamma   90.00
#
_symmetry.space_group_name_H-M   'P 1'
#
loop_
_entity.id
_entity.type
_entity.pdbx_description
1 polymer ?
#
loop_
_entity_poly.entity_id
_entity_poly.type
_entity_poly.pdbx_seq_one_letter_code
_entity_poly.pdbx_strand_id
1 'polypeptide(L)'
;ASEADWTIEYSFFTVSIDLTDAGHECMQAVLGLLFTYIQLLQQSGVSQWIFDELSSICETKFHYQDKTQPISYSVDIASNMQIYATKDWLVGSSLPSKFSPAILQKAIDELCPTNVRIFWESKKFEGKTDKVEPWYSTAYSLEKLTKFTIQEWMQCLPNVKLNLPAPNVFIPTDFSLKDSRDKNGSPVLLRKSLFSRLWYKPETTFSIPKAYVKIDFNCPLAVNSPDTSALTGESN
;
A
#
# COMPACT_ATOMS: atom_id res chain seq x y z
N ALA A 1 18.29 -8.55 8.18
CA ALA A 1 18.76 -7.16 8.27
C ALA A 1 17.62 -6.23 7.86
N SER A 2 16.81 -5.82 8.83
CA SER A 2 15.77 -4.80 8.64
C SER A 2 15.74 -3.92 9.90
N GLU A 3 16.86 -3.29 10.19
CA GLU A 3 16.82 -2.04 10.97
C GLU A 3 16.68 -0.94 9.94
N ALA A 4 15.48 -0.36 9.88
CA ALA A 4 15.23 0.86 9.16
C ALA A 4 15.83 2.02 9.96
N ASP A 5 17.16 2.05 10.02
CA ASP A 5 17.88 3.27 10.38
C ASP A 5 17.71 4.23 9.22
N TRP A 6 16.87 5.24 9.41
CA TRP A 6 16.68 6.32 8.47
C TRP A 6 18.02 7.04 8.29
N THR A 7 18.66 6.85 7.13
CA THR A 7 19.85 7.62 6.76
C THR A 7 19.47 8.66 5.71
N ILE A 8 20.09 9.84 5.79
CA ILE A 8 19.94 10.91 4.79
C ILE A 8 20.87 10.66 3.59
N GLU A 9 21.73 9.64 3.67
CA GLU A 9 22.81 9.39 2.72
C GLU A 9 22.42 8.44 1.59
N TYR A 10 21.54 7.48 1.86
CA TYR A 10 21.06 6.52 0.87
C TYR A 10 19.60 6.14 1.09
N SER A 11 18.97 5.59 0.06
CA SER A 11 17.61 5.08 0.13
C SER A 11 17.47 3.85 -0.76
N PHE A 12 16.51 2.99 -0.42
CA PHE A 12 16.19 1.80 -1.20
C PHE A 12 14.78 1.92 -1.77
N PHE A 13 14.59 1.39 -2.98
CA PHE A 13 13.27 1.14 -3.53
C PHE A 13 13.01 -0.36 -3.45
N THR A 14 11.95 -0.74 -2.72
CA THR A 14 11.64 -2.14 -2.45
C THR A 14 10.30 -2.52 -3.07
N VAL A 15 10.28 -3.64 -3.78
CA VAL A 15 9.05 -4.29 -4.26
C VAL A 15 8.93 -5.63 -3.55
N SER A 16 7.87 -5.79 -2.77
CA SER A 16 7.56 -7.05 -2.07
C SER A 16 6.45 -7.80 -2.81
N ILE A 17 6.68 -9.07 -3.10
CA ILE A 17 5.72 -9.95 -3.79
C ILE A 17 5.57 -11.22 -2.97
N ASP A 18 4.38 -11.45 -2.43
CA ASP A 18 4.04 -12.71 -1.78
C ASP A 18 3.78 -13.77 -2.85
N LEU A 19 4.47 -14.91 -2.75
CA LEU A 19 4.40 -15.98 -3.74
C LEU A 19 3.42 -17.07 -3.31
N THR A 20 2.57 -17.48 -4.24
CA THR A 20 1.88 -18.77 -4.14
C THR A 20 2.87 -19.92 -4.39
N ASP A 21 2.47 -21.16 -4.13
CA ASP A 21 3.29 -22.33 -4.46
C ASP A 21 3.69 -22.34 -5.95
N ALA A 22 2.75 -22.04 -6.85
CA ALA A 22 3.04 -21.91 -8.28
C ALA A 22 3.97 -20.74 -8.59
N GLY A 23 3.80 -19.60 -7.90
CA GLY A 23 4.70 -18.45 -8.02
C GLY A 23 6.12 -18.78 -7.59
N HIS A 24 6.29 -19.59 -6.55
CA HIS A 24 7.59 -20.09 -6.10
C HIS A 24 8.27 -20.97 -7.17
N GLU A 25 7.55 -21.93 -7.75
CA GLU A 25 8.10 -22.78 -8.82
C GLU A 25 8.39 -21.99 -10.12
N CYS A 26 7.69 -20.87 -10.33
CA CYS A 26 7.81 -20.02 -11.52
C CYS A 26 8.46 -18.65 -11.24
N MET A 27 9.39 -18.58 -10.29
CA MET A 27 10.00 -17.31 -9.83
C MET A 27 10.61 -16.48 -10.97
N GLN A 28 11.19 -17.14 -11.97
CA GLN A 28 11.77 -16.49 -13.15
C GLN A 28 10.73 -15.69 -13.94
N ALA A 29 9.52 -16.24 -14.11
CA ALA A 29 8.43 -15.55 -14.80
C ALA A 29 7.91 -14.36 -13.97
N VAL A 30 7.84 -14.48 -12.64
CA VAL A 30 7.45 -13.37 -11.75
C VAL A 30 8.41 -12.19 -11.89
N LEU A 31 9.72 -12.46 -11.81
CA LEU A 31 10.75 -11.42 -11.98
C LEU A 31 10.77 -10.86 -13.40
N GLY A 32 10.60 -11.72 -14.42
CA GLY A 32 10.45 -11.28 -15.81
C GLY A 32 9.29 -10.30 -15.96
N LEU A 33 8.13 -10.60 -15.37
CA LEU A 33 6.95 -9.72 -15.42
C LEU A 33 7.19 -8.40 -14.71
N LEU A 34 7.84 -8.43 -13.54
CA LEU A 34 8.21 -7.23 -12.80
C LEU A 34 9.08 -6.31 -13.66
N PHE A 35 10.16 -6.83 -14.26
CA PHE A 35 11.05 -6.02 -15.10
C PHE A 35 10.40 -5.59 -16.42
N THR A 36 9.48 -6.38 -16.97
CA THR A 36 8.66 -5.96 -18.12
C THR A 36 7.76 -4.79 -17.77
N TYR A 37 7.17 -4.78 -16.56
CA TYR A 37 6.38 -3.65 -16.09
C TYR A 37 7.24 -2.41 -15.83
N ILE A 38 8.43 -2.57 -15.24
CA ILE A 38 9.38 -1.46 -15.06
C ILE A 38 9.79 -0.87 -16.42
N GLN A 39 10.02 -1.71 -17.43
CA GLN A 39 10.32 -1.25 -18.79
C GLN A 39 9.14 -0.46 -19.39
N LEU A 40 7.90 -0.90 -19.16
CA LEU A 40 6.71 -0.15 -19.56
C LEU A 40 6.67 1.23 -18.89
N LEU A 41 6.99 1.34 -17.61
CA LEU A 41 7.07 2.62 -16.90
C LEU A 41 8.14 3.54 -17.49
N GLN A 42 9.33 2.99 -17.77
CA GLN A 42 10.44 3.72 -18.39
C GLN A 42 10.07 4.27 -19.77
N GLN A 43 9.38 3.47 -20.59
CA GLN A 43 8.98 3.84 -21.95
C GLN A 43 7.79 4.80 -21.99
N SER A 44 6.82 4.62 -21.10
CA SER A 44 5.63 5.48 -21.03
C SER A 44 5.97 6.86 -20.47
N GLY A 45 7.05 6.94 -19.69
CA GLY A 45 7.45 8.15 -18.99
C GLY A 45 6.49 8.54 -17.86
N VAL A 46 6.82 9.64 -17.22
CA VAL A 46 6.10 10.16 -16.06
C VAL A 46 4.91 11.01 -16.48
N SER A 47 3.72 10.66 -15.99
CA SER A 47 2.47 11.32 -16.34
C SER A 47 2.05 12.34 -15.28
N GLN A 48 1.83 13.59 -15.68
CA GLN A 48 1.38 14.64 -14.76
C GLN A 48 0.02 14.32 -14.14
N TRP A 49 -0.92 13.76 -14.91
CA TRP A 49 -2.25 13.44 -14.39
C TRP A 49 -2.21 12.43 -13.23
N ILE A 50 -1.26 11.47 -13.22
CA ILE A 50 -1.06 10.54 -12.11
C ILE A 50 -0.56 11.28 -10.87
N PHE A 51 0.36 12.23 -11.06
CA PHE A 51 0.84 13.08 -9.97
C PHE A 51 -0.29 13.95 -9.40
N ASP A 52 -1.14 14.51 -10.25
CA ASP A 52 -2.28 15.34 -9.84
C ASP A 52 -3.34 14.50 -9.08
N GLU A 53 -3.59 13.24 -9.51
CA GLU A 53 -4.44 12.30 -8.77
C GLU A 53 -3.88 11.98 -7.38
N LEU A 54 -2.60 11.62 -7.29
CA LEU A 54 -1.95 11.34 -6.01
C LEU A 54 -1.92 12.57 -5.10
N SER A 55 -1.68 13.75 -5.67
CA SER A 55 -1.73 15.02 -4.93
C SER A 55 -3.12 15.28 -4.37
N SER A 56 -4.17 15.09 -5.18
CA SER A 56 -5.56 15.24 -4.74
C SER A 56 -5.92 14.27 -3.61
N ILE A 57 -5.44 13.02 -3.68
CA ILE A 57 -5.63 12.02 -2.62
C ILE A 57 -4.91 12.45 -1.33
N CYS A 58 -3.66 12.91 -1.43
CA CYS A 58 -2.88 13.39 -0.30
C CYS A 58 -3.49 14.63 0.35
N GLU A 59 -3.92 15.61 -0.44
CA GLU A 59 -4.62 16.82 0.04
C GLU A 59 -5.91 16.46 0.76
N THR A 60 -6.74 15.59 0.15
CA THR A 60 -7.97 15.09 0.76
C THR A 60 -7.69 14.41 2.09
N LYS A 61 -6.69 13.50 2.12
CA LYS A 61 -6.31 12.78 3.34
C LYS A 61 -5.82 13.73 4.41
N PHE A 62 -5.01 14.73 4.07
CA PHE A 62 -4.46 15.69 5.03
C PHE A 62 -5.54 16.63 5.60
N HIS A 63 -6.42 17.17 4.75
CA HIS A 63 -7.48 18.08 5.19
C HIS A 63 -8.55 17.40 6.04
N TYR A 64 -8.87 16.14 5.74
CA TYR A 64 -9.92 15.38 6.43
C TYR A 64 -9.35 14.24 7.28
N GLN A 65 -8.08 14.32 7.71
CA GLN A 65 -7.50 13.30 8.59
C GLN A 65 -8.24 13.25 9.93
N ASP A 66 -8.38 12.05 10.48
CA ASP A 66 -8.93 11.88 11.81
C ASP A 66 -7.90 12.31 12.86
N LYS A 67 -8.37 12.71 14.05
CA LYS A 67 -7.46 13.05 15.15
C LYS A 67 -6.62 11.83 15.52
N THR A 68 -5.31 11.97 15.46
CA THR A 68 -4.35 10.96 15.87
C THR A 68 -4.11 11.01 17.38
N GLN A 69 -3.54 9.93 17.94
CA GLN A 69 -3.20 9.91 19.35
C GLN A 69 -2.12 10.98 19.66
N PRO A 70 -2.23 11.74 20.77
CA PRO A 70 -1.32 12.85 21.04
C PRO A 70 0.17 12.47 21.06
N ILE A 71 0.49 11.26 21.50
CA ILE A 71 1.87 10.77 21.55
C ILE A 71 2.44 10.54 20.15
N SER A 72 1.71 9.84 19.27
CA SER A 72 2.11 9.64 17.88
C SER A 72 2.24 10.98 17.16
N TYR A 73 1.27 11.88 17.34
CA TYR A 73 1.29 13.21 16.74
C TYR A 73 2.53 14.03 17.14
N SER A 74 2.90 13.98 18.42
CA SER A 74 4.07 14.71 18.93
C SER A 74 5.38 14.13 18.38
N VAL A 75 5.47 12.80 18.28
CA VAL A 75 6.63 12.11 17.69
C VAL A 75 6.75 12.44 16.20
N ASP A 76 5.67 12.34 15.44
CA ASP A 76 5.65 12.61 14.00
C ASP A 76 6.10 14.05 13.69
N ILE A 77 5.59 15.02 14.45
CA ILE A 77 6.00 16.43 14.31
C ILE A 77 7.47 16.61 14.69
N ALA A 78 7.92 16.05 15.82
CA ALA A 78 9.30 16.17 16.25
C ALA A 78 10.29 15.59 15.22
N SER A 79 9.94 14.49 14.55
CA SER A 79 10.69 13.95 13.41
C SER A 79 10.68 14.90 12.22
N ASN A 80 9.53 15.46 11.86
CA ASN A 80 9.43 16.44 10.77
C ASN A 80 10.26 17.71 11.04
N MET A 81 10.38 18.13 12.30
CA MET A 81 11.19 19.30 12.69
C MET A 81 12.68 19.17 12.36
N GLN A 82 13.18 17.93 12.21
CA GLN A 82 14.58 17.67 11.87
C GLN A 82 14.87 17.80 10.37
N ILE A 83 13.83 17.73 9.53
CA ILE A 83 13.96 17.61 8.07
C ILE A 83 13.37 18.83 7.35
N TYR A 84 12.26 19.37 7.86
CA TYR A 84 11.49 20.43 7.21
C TYR A 84 11.63 21.78 7.91
N ALA A 85 11.51 22.86 7.13
CA ALA A 85 11.43 24.21 7.68
C ALA A 85 10.17 24.37 8.54
N THR A 86 10.16 25.35 9.45
CA THR A 86 9.08 25.55 10.44
C THR A 86 7.68 25.62 9.85
N LYS A 87 7.52 26.24 8.67
CA LYS A 87 6.23 26.35 7.97
C LYS A 87 5.71 25.00 7.44
N ASP A 88 6.59 24.01 7.32
CA ASP A 88 6.32 22.72 6.67
C ASP A 88 6.29 21.55 7.66
N TRP A 89 6.39 21.79 8.97
CA TRP A 89 6.39 20.72 10.00
C TRP A 89 5.15 19.83 9.96
N LEU A 90 4.00 20.37 9.55
CA LEU A 90 2.75 19.60 9.44
C LEU A 90 2.53 19.02 8.04
N VAL A 91 2.88 19.78 7.00
CA VAL A 91 2.52 19.44 5.61
C VAL A 91 3.63 18.70 4.85
N GLY A 92 4.89 18.87 5.23
CA GLY A 92 6.05 18.50 4.42
C GLY A 92 6.12 17.02 4.08
N SER A 93 5.73 16.14 5.02
CA SER A 93 5.66 14.70 4.79
C SER A 93 4.33 14.21 4.22
N SER A 94 3.30 15.06 4.17
CA SER A 94 1.93 14.67 3.82
C SER A 94 1.53 15.08 2.40
N LEU A 95 2.05 16.20 1.91
CA LEU A 95 1.65 16.78 0.63
C LEU A 95 2.78 16.67 -0.40
N PRO A 96 2.53 16.10 -1.59
CA PRO A 96 3.46 16.18 -2.71
C PRO A 96 3.76 17.65 -3.03
N SER A 97 5.05 17.98 -3.19
CA SER A 97 5.49 19.38 -3.31
C SER A 97 5.41 19.92 -4.74
N LYS A 98 6.25 19.39 -5.64
CA LYS A 98 6.34 19.83 -7.03
C LYS A 98 6.54 18.65 -7.96
N PHE A 99 5.72 18.59 -9.01
CA PHE A 99 5.94 17.65 -10.11
C PHE A 99 7.27 17.98 -10.81
N SER A 100 8.19 17.02 -10.77
CA SER A 100 9.48 17.11 -11.45
C SER A 100 9.68 15.89 -12.33
N PRO A 101 9.33 15.99 -13.63
CA PRO A 101 9.47 14.88 -14.56
C PRO A 101 10.88 14.30 -14.57
N ALA A 102 11.90 15.17 -14.55
CA ALA A 102 13.30 14.77 -14.62
C ALA A 102 13.73 13.94 -13.40
N ILE A 103 13.29 14.31 -12.19
CA ILE A 103 13.65 13.59 -10.96
C ILE A 103 12.93 12.23 -10.94
N LEU A 104 11.64 12.22 -11.27
CA LEU A 104 10.84 10.99 -11.30
C LEU A 104 11.35 10.01 -12.36
N GLN A 105 11.65 10.51 -13.57
CA GLN A 105 12.20 9.67 -14.63
C GLN A 105 13.56 9.10 -14.22
N LYS A 106 14.45 9.93 -13.65
CA LYS A 106 15.74 9.45 -13.13
C LYS A 106 15.55 8.33 -12.11
N ALA A 107 14.61 8.46 -11.19
CA ALA A 107 14.34 7.42 -10.19
C ALA A 107 13.83 6.11 -10.84
N ILE A 108 12.98 6.20 -11.86
CA ILE A 108 12.47 5.04 -12.61
C ILE A 108 13.59 4.38 -13.44
N ASP A 109 14.52 5.16 -13.99
CA ASP A 109 15.65 4.65 -14.78
C ASP A 109 16.68 3.89 -13.93
N GLU A 110 16.80 4.22 -12.63
CA GLU A 110 17.62 3.48 -11.67
C GLU A 110 17.08 2.07 -11.38
N LEU A 111 15.78 1.82 -11.65
CA LEU A 111 15.15 0.51 -11.52
C LEU A 111 15.57 -0.38 -12.69
N CYS A 112 16.76 -0.95 -12.61
CA CYS A 112 17.33 -1.76 -13.69
C CYS A 112 17.90 -3.10 -13.19
N PRO A 113 17.99 -4.12 -14.07
CA PRO A 113 18.53 -5.44 -13.72
C PRO A 113 19.95 -5.44 -13.14
N THR A 114 20.74 -4.39 -13.41
CA THR A 114 22.11 -4.25 -12.89
C THR A 114 22.17 -3.66 -11.48
N ASN A 115 21.08 -3.05 -11.02
CA ASN A 115 20.99 -2.36 -9.73
C ASN A 115 19.99 -3.04 -8.77
N VAL A 116 19.69 -4.33 -8.99
CA VAL A 116 18.69 -5.07 -8.19
C VAL A 116 19.36 -6.00 -7.18
N ARG A 117 18.71 -6.16 -6.02
CA ARG A 117 18.96 -7.24 -5.06
C ARG A 117 17.64 -7.97 -4.82
N ILE A 118 17.65 -9.29 -4.98
CA ILE A 118 16.46 -10.12 -4.83
C ILE A 118 16.62 -10.95 -3.56
N PHE A 119 15.64 -10.81 -2.67
CA PHE A 119 15.49 -11.66 -1.50
C PHE A 119 14.40 -12.67 -1.81
N TRP A 120 14.74 -13.96 -1.78
CA TRP A 120 13.80 -15.04 -2.04
C TRP A 120 13.68 -15.92 -0.81
N GLU A 121 12.62 -15.69 -0.06
CA GLU A 121 12.37 -16.35 1.21
C GLU A 121 11.35 -17.47 1.05
N SER A 122 11.70 -18.68 1.48
CA SER A 122 10.80 -19.84 1.44
C SER A 122 11.27 -20.94 2.39
N LYS A 123 10.33 -21.60 3.05
CA LYS A 123 10.60 -22.81 3.83
C LYS A 123 11.12 -23.97 2.97
N LYS A 124 10.90 -23.95 1.65
CA LYS A 124 11.41 -24.97 0.72
C LYS A 124 12.95 -24.98 0.61
N PHE A 125 13.62 -23.94 1.12
CA PHE A 125 15.09 -23.86 1.19
C PHE A 125 15.69 -24.44 2.49
N GLU A 126 14.87 -24.90 3.43
CA GLU A 126 15.35 -25.53 4.66
C GLU A 126 16.31 -26.69 4.35
N GLY A 127 17.49 -26.68 4.98
CA GLY A 127 18.55 -27.66 4.74
C GLY A 127 19.29 -27.55 3.39
N LYS A 128 18.95 -26.56 2.56
CA LYS A 128 19.55 -26.34 1.22
C LYS A 128 20.46 -25.10 1.15
N THR A 129 20.66 -24.40 2.26
CA THR A 129 21.46 -23.18 2.36
C THR A 129 22.88 -23.46 2.86
N ASP A 130 23.85 -22.64 2.45
CA ASP A 130 25.29 -22.85 2.72
C ASP A 130 25.92 -21.80 3.65
N LYS A 131 25.17 -20.77 4.06
CA LYS A 131 25.64 -19.70 4.95
C LYS A 131 24.68 -19.50 6.11
N VAL A 132 25.21 -18.93 7.19
CA VAL A 132 24.46 -18.57 8.39
C VAL A 132 24.84 -17.15 8.79
N GLU A 133 23.84 -16.31 8.98
CA GLU A 133 24.02 -14.93 9.43
C GLU A 133 24.44 -14.91 10.92
N PRO A 134 25.49 -14.16 11.32
CA PRO A 134 26.08 -14.25 12.67
C PRO A 134 25.16 -13.90 13.85
N TRP A 135 24.24 -12.95 13.71
CA TRP A 135 23.50 -12.38 14.84
C TRP A 135 22.21 -13.13 15.15
N TYR A 136 21.44 -13.45 14.11
CA TYR A 136 20.15 -14.11 14.21
C TYR A 136 20.18 -15.57 13.76
N SER A 137 21.36 -16.07 13.36
CA SER A 137 21.53 -17.44 12.84
C SER A 137 20.61 -17.76 11.66
N THR A 138 20.25 -16.75 10.86
CA THR A 138 19.42 -16.95 9.67
C THR A 138 20.20 -17.71 8.62
N ALA A 139 19.69 -18.86 8.19
CA ALA A 139 20.29 -19.67 7.14
C ALA A 139 19.97 -19.10 5.75
N TYR A 140 20.98 -18.92 4.89
CA TYR A 140 20.82 -18.33 3.56
C TYR A 140 21.88 -18.84 2.58
N SER A 141 21.66 -18.57 1.29
CA SER A 141 22.65 -18.74 0.24
C SER A 141 22.72 -17.49 -0.62
N LEU A 142 23.84 -17.30 -1.30
CA LEU A 142 24.06 -16.16 -2.18
C LEU A 142 24.38 -16.65 -3.59
N GLU A 143 23.57 -16.23 -4.55
CA GLU A 143 23.78 -16.49 -5.96
C GLU A 143 24.00 -15.17 -6.70
N LYS A 144 24.97 -15.16 -7.62
CA LYS A 144 25.25 -13.98 -8.45
C LYS A 144 24.33 -13.99 -9.65
N LEU A 145 23.37 -13.07 -9.65
CA LEU A 145 22.51 -12.84 -10.81
C LEU A 145 23.21 -11.95 -11.84
N THR A 146 23.04 -12.26 -13.14
CA THR A 146 23.55 -11.43 -14.22
C THR A 146 22.41 -10.70 -14.93
N LYS A 147 22.70 -9.54 -15.53
CA LYS A 147 21.75 -8.80 -16.37
C LYS A 147 21.16 -9.70 -17.48
N PHE A 148 21.99 -10.56 -18.06
CA PHE A 148 21.59 -11.45 -19.15
C PHE A 148 20.51 -12.43 -18.68
N THR A 149 20.65 -12.99 -17.49
CA THR A 149 19.65 -13.90 -16.89
C THR A 149 18.28 -13.25 -16.76
N ILE A 150 18.21 -12.00 -16.28
CA ILE A 150 16.93 -11.27 -16.18
C ILE A 150 16.35 -10.98 -17.58
N GLN A 151 17.21 -10.63 -18.55
CA GLN A 151 16.77 -10.39 -19.92
C GLN A 151 16.20 -11.65 -20.58
N GLU A 152 16.81 -12.82 -20.34
CA GLU A 152 16.27 -14.11 -20.78
C GLU A 152 14.89 -14.36 -20.16
N TRP A 153 14.72 -14.10 -18.86
CA TRP A 153 13.42 -14.27 -18.21
C TRP A 153 12.33 -13.37 -18.78
N MET A 154 12.67 -12.13 -19.15
CA MET A 154 11.74 -11.23 -19.83
C MET A 154 11.36 -11.75 -21.23
N GLN A 155 12.30 -12.33 -21.97
CA GLN A 155 12.08 -12.85 -23.33
C GLN A 155 11.28 -14.16 -23.35
N CYS A 156 11.43 -14.99 -22.31
CA CYS A 156 10.71 -16.25 -22.16
C CYS A 156 9.24 -16.07 -21.76
N LEU A 157 8.80 -14.85 -21.47
CA LEU A 157 7.41 -14.59 -21.12
C LEU A 157 6.48 -14.82 -22.32
N PRO A 158 5.28 -15.36 -22.10
CA PRO A 158 4.22 -15.29 -23.09
C PRO A 158 3.89 -13.82 -23.38
N ASN A 159 3.20 -13.54 -24.50
CA ASN A 159 2.79 -12.18 -24.83
C ASN A 159 1.77 -11.65 -23.80
N VAL A 160 2.26 -10.95 -22.78
CA VAL A 160 1.46 -10.36 -21.70
C VAL A 160 1.25 -8.88 -21.99
N LYS A 161 -0.02 -8.48 -22.11
CA LYS A 161 -0.40 -7.08 -22.29
C LYS A 161 -0.49 -6.37 -20.95
N LEU A 162 0.59 -5.72 -20.54
CA LEU A 162 0.64 -4.83 -19.38
C LEU A 162 0.19 -3.41 -19.79
N ASN A 163 -0.50 -2.71 -18.90
CA ASN A 163 -0.95 -1.33 -19.14
C ASN A 163 -0.74 -0.49 -17.88
N LEU A 164 -0.62 0.83 -18.07
CA LEU A 164 -0.76 1.78 -16.97
C LEU A 164 -2.17 1.73 -16.38
N PRO A 165 -2.36 2.12 -15.10
CA PRO A 165 -3.68 2.24 -14.52
C PRO A 165 -4.53 3.25 -15.31
N ALA A 166 -5.84 2.99 -15.36
CA ALA A 166 -6.81 3.97 -15.81
C ALA A 166 -7.07 5.02 -14.70
N PRO A 167 -7.56 6.22 -15.04
CA PRO A 167 -7.91 7.24 -14.05
C PRO A 167 -8.86 6.71 -12.96
N ASN A 168 -8.60 7.11 -11.72
CA ASN A 168 -9.35 6.63 -10.57
C ASN A 168 -10.65 7.42 -10.36
N VAL A 169 -11.77 6.83 -10.77
CA VAL A 169 -13.11 7.42 -10.64
C VAL A 169 -13.63 7.53 -9.19
N PHE A 170 -12.92 6.98 -8.21
CA PHE A 170 -13.31 7.00 -6.80
C PHE A 170 -12.66 8.15 -6.00
N ILE A 171 -11.85 9.00 -6.63
CA ILE A 171 -11.33 10.20 -5.96
C ILE A 171 -12.51 11.16 -5.71
N PRO A 172 -12.79 11.51 -4.44
CA PRO A 172 -13.92 12.38 -4.11
C PRO A 172 -13.67 13.81 -4.62
N THR A 173 -14.72 14.42 -5.18
CA THR A 173 -14.68 15.81 -5.71
C THR A 173 -15.65 16.74 -4.98
N ASP A 174 -16.66 16.17 -4.30
CA ASP A 174 -17.62 16.91 -3.49
C ASP A 174 -17.37 16.63 -2.00
N PHE A 175 -16.98 17.67 -1.29
CA PHE A 175 -16.74 17.65 0.15
C PHE A 175 -17.77 18.48 0.93
N SER A 176 -18.89 18.83 0.30
CA SER A 176 -19.96 19.57 0.94
C SER A 176 -20.53 18.80 2.15
N LEU A 177 -20.63 19.49 3.28
CA LEU A 177 -21.21 18.92 4.48
C LEU A 177 -22.73 19.00 4.39
N LYS A 178 -23.39 17.90 4.78
CA LYS A 178 -24.85 17.89 4.89
C LYS A 178 -25.27 18.43 6.25
N ASP A 179 -26.13 19.44 6.26
CA ASP A 179 -26.73 19.96 7.48
C ASP A 179 -27.65 18.93 8.12
N SER A 180 -27.31 18.47 9.32
CA SER A 180 -28.20 17.65 10.14
C SER A 180 -28.90 18.52 11.19
N ARG A 181 -30.22 18.62 11.09
CA ARG A 181 -31.07 19.30 12.10
C ARG A 181 -31.18 18.51 13.41
N ASP A 182 -30.86 17.22 13.37
CA ASP A 182 -31.02 16.29 14.49
C ASP A 182 -29.67 16.11 15.21
N LYS A 183 -29.55 16.69 16.41
CA LYS A 183 -28.33 16.68 17.24
C LYS A 183 -28.36 15.59 18.32
N ASN A 184 -29.21 14.57 18.15
CA ASN A 184 -29.30 13.48 19.10
C ASN A 184 -27.95 12.73 19.18
N GLY A 185 -27.35 12.70 20.37
CA GLY A 185 -26.00 12.16 20.60
C GLY A 185 -25.87 10.64 20.43
N SER A 186 -26.99 9.93 20.29
CA SER A 186 -27.05 8.46 20.19
C SER A 186 -27.67 8.01 18.87
N PRO A 187 -27.27 6.83 18.33
CA PRO A 187 -27.89 6.28 17.14
C PRO A 187 -29.40 6.06 17.31
N VAL A 188 -30.17 6.45 16.29
CA VAL A 188 -31.62 6.27 16.21
C VAL A 188 -31.96 5.11 15.29
N LEU A 189 -32.98 4.33 15.65
CA LEU A 189 -33.50 3.25 14.83
C LEU A 189 -34.48 3.83 13.80
N LEU A 190 -34.04 3.97 12.55
CA LEU A 190 -34.88 4.53 11.48
C LEU A 190 -35.84 3.51 10.87
N ARG A 191 -35.41 2.25 10.80
CA ARG A 191 -36.21 1.17 10.21
C ARG A 191 -35.99 -0.12 10.98
N LYS A 192 -37.10 -0.79 11.31
CA LYS A 192 -37.12 -2.13 11.86
C LYS A 192 -38.08 -2.98 11.03
N SER A 193 -37.57 -4.08 10.50
CA SER A 193 -38.38 -5.12 9.83
C SER A 193 -38.02 -6.50 10.39
N LEU A 194 -38.68 -7.54 9.88
CA LEU A 194 -38.30 -8.93 10.19
C LEU A 194 -36.89 -9.28 9.69
N PHE A 195 -36.39 -8.58 8.65
CA PHE A 195 -35.13 -8.92 7.98
C PHE A 195 -33.98 -7.95 8.28
N SER A 196 -34.25 -6.77 8.82
CA SER A 196 -33.22 -5.74 8.98
C SER A 196 -33.54 -4.71 10.06
N ARG A 197 -32.46 -4.11 10.60
CA ARG A 197 -32.49 -2.95 11.49
C ARG A 197 -31.53 -1.91 10.93
N LEU A 198 -32.04 -0.72 10.62
CA LEU A 198 -31.23 0.41 10.18
C LEU A 198 -31.07 1.40 11.32
N TRP A 199 -29.85 1.50 11.83
CA TRP A 199 -29.45 2.51 12.78
C TRP A 199 -28.76 3.64 12.05
N TYR A 200 -29.10 4.88 12.41
CA TYR A 200 -28.49 6.07 11.86
C TYR A 200 -28.10 7.01 12.97
N LYS A 201 -26.92 7.60 12.85
CA LYS A 201 -26.49 8.71 13.69
C LYS A 201 -25.91 9.76 12.75
N PRO A 202 -26.51 10.96 12.63
CA PRO A 202 -25.84 12.05 11.94
C PRO A 202 -24.58 12.40 12.70
N GLU A 203 -23.49 12.68 11.98
CA GLU A 203 -22.26 13.07 12.63
C GLU A 203 -22.19 14.59 12.79
N THR A 204 -22.11 15.06 14.03
CA THR A 204 -22.18 16.48 14.41
C THR A 204 -20.93 16.97 15.14
N THR A 205 -19.97 16.10 15.43
CA THR A 205 -18.82 16.39 16.29
C THR A 205 -17.62 16.87 15.49
N PHE A 206 -17.30 16.20 14.38
CA PHE A 206 -16.08 16.39 13.62
C PHE A 206 -16.29 17.18 12.32
N SER A 207 -17.53 17.30 11.83
CA SER A 207 -17.87 18.06 10.62
C SER A 207 -16.96 17.73 9.43
N ILE A 208 -16.69 16.43 9.24
CA ILE A 208 -15.86 15.90 8.15
C ILE A 208 -16.76 15.23 7.10
N PRO A 209 -16.40 15.30 5.80
CA PRO A 209 -17.16 14.70 4.70
C PRO A 209 -16.92 13.18 4.62
N LYS A 210 -17.10 12.49 5.74
CA LYS A 210 -16.97 11.04 5.87
C LYS A 210 -18.25 10.45 6.43
N ALA A 211 -18.56 9.24 6.00
CA ALA A 211 -19.61 8.43 6.58
C ALA A 211 -19.06 7.05 6.93
N TYR A 212 -19.47 6.52 8.09
CA TYR A 212 -19.17 5.15 8.46
C TYR A 212 -20.41 4.29 8.24
N VAL A 213 -20.30 3.34 7.32
CA VAL A 213 -21.38 2.39 7.01
C VAL A 213 -20.94 1.02 7.50
N LYS A 214 -21.61 0.52 8.54
CA LYS A 214 -21.45 -0.84 9.04
C LYS A 214 -22.69 -1.66 8.72
N ILE A 215 -22.48 -2.79 8.04
CA ILE A 215 -23.53 -3.76 7.72
C ILE A 215 -23.14 -5.05 8.41
N ASP A 216 -24.08 -5.61 9.18
CA ASP A 216 -23.90 -6.84 9.93
C ASP A 216 -24.97 -7.85 9.48
N PHE A 217 -24.54 -9.02 9.04
CA PHE A 217 -25.41 -10.09 8.56
C PHE A 217 -25.45 -11.21 9.59
N ASN A 218 -26.57 -11.34 10.29
CA ASN A 218 -26.73 -12.42 11.26
C ASN A 218 -27.07 -13.73 10.54
N CYS A 219 -26.09 -14.62 10.42
CA CYS A 219 -26.24 -15.95 9.84
C CYS A 219 -25.77 -17.02 10.84
N PRO A 220 -26.67 -17.62 11.64
CA PRO A 220 -26.29 -18.63 12.64
C PRO A 220 -25.60 -19.87 12.06
N LEU A 221 -25.85 -20.16 10.78
CA LEU A 221 -25.22 -21.29 10.08
C LEU A 221 -23.76 -21.02 9.73
N ALA A 222 -23.31 -19.76 9.70
CA ALA A 222 -21.93 -19.40 9.38
C ALA A 222 -20.94 -19.89 10.45
N VAL A 223 -21.34 -19.90 11.72
CA VAL A 223 -20.47 -20.21 12.87
C VAL A 223 -20.83 -21.51 13.59
N ASN A 224 -21.59 -22.39 12.95
CA ASN A 224 -22.10 -23.61 13.59
C ASN A 224 -21.05 -24.73 13.69
N SER A 225 -19.95 -24.64 12.95
CA SER A 225 -18.84 -25.59 12.96
C SER A 225 -17.54 -24.93 12.47
N PRO A 226 -16.36 -25.52 12.77
CA PRO A 226 -15.09 -25.04 12.20
C PRO A 226 -15.10 -24.97 10.66
N ASP A 227 -15.73 -25.93 10.00
CA ASP A 227 -15.83 -25.98 8.54
C ASP A 227 -16.66 -24.82 7.98
N THR A 228 -17.83 -24.55 8.58
CA THR A 228 -18.68 -23.43 8.16
C THR A 228 -18.01 -22.09 8.44
N SER A 229 -17.32 -21.96 9.57
CA SER A 229 -16.55 -20.76 9.94
C SER A 229 -15.41 -20.49 8.94
N ALA A 230 -14.69 -21.54 8.51
CA ALA A 230 -13.63 -21.42 7.52
C ALA A 230 -14.17 -20.98 6.15
N LEU A 231 -15.35 -21.46 5.75
CA LEU A 231 -16.01 -21.08 4.50
C LEU A 231 -16.53 -19.64 4.52
N THR A 232 -16.98 -19.15 5.68
CA THR A 232 -17.50 -17.78 5.82
C THR A 232 -16.43 -16.75 6.23
N GLY A 233 -15.21 -17.19 6.57
CA GLY A 233 -14.13 -16.32 7.02
C GLY A 233 -14.34 -15.77 8.44
N GLU A 234 -15.25 -16.35 9.21
CA GLU A 234 -15.52 -15.96 10.60
C GLU A 234 -14.74 -16.88 11.56
N SER A 235 -13.54 -16.46 11.94
CA SER A 235 -12.79 -17.08 13.04
C SER A 235 -13.24 -16.49 14.37
N ASN A 236 -13.77 -17.33 15.28
CA ASN A 236 -13.98 -16.98 16.69
C ASN A 236 -12.66 -16.67 17.41
#